data_AF-A0A820IHE0-F1
#
_entry.id   AF-A0A820IHE0-F1
#
_cell.length_a   1.000
_cell.length_b   1.000
_cell.length_c   1.000
_cell.angle_alpha   90.00
_cell.angle_beta   90.00
_cell.angle_gamma   90.00
#
_symmetry.space_group_name_H-M   'P 1'
#
loop_
_entity.id
_entity.type
_entity.pdbx_description
1 polymer ?
#
loop_
_entity_poly.entity_id
_entity_poly.type
_entity_poly.pdbx_seq_one_letter_code
_entity_poly.pdbx_strand_id
1 'polypeptide(L)'
;MFDIPSIDQYRIQKHKKKLRFQPDMVHLMIKRTIYHQMSLVFLGPILYYIFNYVCHVDIQGPRPPWSTILFQIGLFIVIQDTIFFWSHYLLHTPWLYKNIHKKHHVYKQPTGVTAVLSDPIEGIINQFAVWFTLVLLKEIHIFTLCLWVAIKLYQIVMA
;
A
#
# COMPACT_ATOMS: atom_id res chain seq x y z
N MET A 1 -10.55 10.70 -11.54
CA MET A 1 -11.50 9.64 -11.95
C MET A 1 -12.27 10.14 -13.16
N PHE A 2 -12.03 9.53 -14.31
CA PHE A 2 -12.63 9.93 -15.59
C PHE A 2 -14.13 9.62 -15.58
N ASP A 3 -14.98 10.60 -15.90
CA ASP A 3 -16.41 10.36 -16.08
C ASP A 3 -16.60 9.68 -17.45
N ILE A 4 -16.83 8.37 -17.45
CA ILE A 4 -17.04 7.56 -18.65
C ILE A 4 -18.55 7.54 -18.96
N PRO A 5 -19.01 8.14 -20.08
CA PRO A 5 -20.44 8.32 -20.33
C PRO A 5 -21.25 7.02 -20.38
N SER A 6 -20.66 5.92 -20.85
CA SER A 6 -21.37 4.64 -21.03
C SER A 6 -21.81 3.98 -19.72
N ILE A 7 -21.12 4.25 -18.61
CA ILE A 7 -21.39 3.65 -17.30
C ILE A 7 -22.09 4.59 -16.32
N ASP A 8 -22.25 5.88 -16.67
CA ASP A 8 -22.81 6.90 -15.79
C ASP A 8 -24.29 6.62 -15.44
N GLN A 9 -25.02 5.92 -16.33
CA GLN A 9 -26.38 5.44 -16.08
C GLN A 9 -26.51 4.46 -14.89
N TYR A 10 -25.43 3.75 -14.56
CA TYR A 10 -25.38 2.80 -13.44
C TYR A 10 -24.86 3.44 -12.14
N ARG A 11 -24.60 4.75 -12.15
CA ARG A 11 -24.00 5.45 -11.01
C ARG A 11 -25.02 5.61 -9.88
N ILE A 12 -24.78 4.89 -8.78
CA ILE A 12 -25.62 4.92 -7.57
C ILE A 12 -25.60 6.30 -6.91
N GLN A 13 -24.44 6.97 -6.89
CA GLN A 13 -24.30 8.32 -6.35
C GLN A 13 -24.45 9.39 -7.44
N LYS A 14 -25.70 9.78 -7.75
CA LYS A 14 -26.04 10.80 -8.76
C LYS A 14 -25.58 12.22 -8.39
N HIS A 15 -25.36 12.49 -7.11
CA HIS A 15 -24.87 13.77 -6.61
C HIS A 15 -23.60 13.55 -5.80
N LYS A 16 -22.45 14.05 -6.29
CA LYS A 16 -21.24 14.13 -5.49
C LYS A 16 -21.47 15.21 -4.43
N LYS A 17 -21.45 14.85 -3.15
CA LYS A 17 -21.40 15.88 -2.08
C LYS A 17 -20.19 16.77 -2.36
N LYS A 18 -20.39 18.09 -2.43
CA LYS A 18 -19.28 19.05 -2.46
C LYS A 18 -18.39 18.77 -1.24
N LEU A 19 -17.11 18.54 -1.49
CA LEU A 19 -16.11 18.44 -0.45
C LEU A 19 -16.09 19.76 0.31
N ARG A 20 -16.58 19.72 1.56
CA ARG A 20 -16.40 20.85 2.47
C ARG A 20 -14.96 20.81 2.94
N PHE A 21 -14.22 21.90 2.75
CA PHE A 21 -12.89 22.04 3.32
C PHE A 21 -12.98 21.88 4.84
N GLN A 22 -12.18 20.95 5.38
CA GLN A 22 -12.12 20.62 6.81
C GLN A 22 -10.69 20.87 7.30
N PRO A 23 -10.37 22.08 7.82
CA PRO A 23 -9.00 22.46 8.16
C PRO A 23 -8.38 21.53 9.21
N ASP A 24 -9.16 21.07 10.19
CA ASP A 24 -8.69 20.16 11.24
C ASP A 24 -8.25 18.80 10.67
N MET A 25 -8.98 18.29 9.68
CA MET A 25 -8.62 17.05 8.99
C MET A 25 -7.36 17.22 8.15
N VAL A 26 -7.21 18.36 7.47
CA VAL A 26 -6.01 18.67 6.69
C VAL A 26 -4.79 18.75 7.61
N HIS A 27 -4.90 19.44 8.74
CA HIS A 27 -3.80 19.53 9.72
C HIS A 27 -3.44 18.14 10.28
N LEU A 28 -4.44 17.32 10.63
CA LEU A 28 -4.23 15.96 11.09
C LEU A 28 -3.53 15.09 10.03
N MET A 29 -3.93 15.23 8.76
CA MET A 29 -3.31 14.50 7.64
C MET A 29 -1.85 14.90 7.46
N ILE A 30 -1.52 16.20 7.47
CA ILE A 30 -0.15 16.69 7.41
C ILE A 30 0.67 16.13 8.56
N LYS A 31 0.18 16.29 9.80
CA LYS A 31 0.87 15.81 11.00
C LYS A 31 1.16 14.32 10.94
N ARG A 32 0.15 13.49 10.63
CA ARG A 32 0.34 12.04 10.50
C ARG A 32 1.28 11.67 9.35
N THR A 33 1.24 12.40 8.24
CA THR A 33 2.12 12.16 7.09
C THR A 33 3.57 12.41 7.49
N ILE A 34 3.85 13.51 8.19
CA ILE A 34 5.20 13.81 8.69
C ILE A 34 5.66 12.71 9.65
N TYR A 35 4.83 12.32 10.62
CA TYR A 35 5.18 11.21 11.53
C TYR A 35 5.50 9.92 10.77
N HIS A 36 4.67 9.55 9.80
CA HIS A 36 4.90 8.36 8.98
C HIS A 36 6.24 8.45 8.21
N GLN A 37 6.53 9.60 7.58
CA GLN A 37 7.80 9.78 6.85
C GLN A 37 9.01 9.75 7.78
N MET A 38 8.92 10.37 8.97
CA MET A 38 9.98 10.27 9.97
C MET A 38 10.18 8.82 10.44
N SER A 39 9.09 8.09 10.71
CA SER A 39 9.15 6.67 11.06
C SER A 39 9.85 5.86 9.96
N LEU A 40 9.55 6.09 8.68
CA LEU A 40 10.23 5.42 7.57
C LEU A 40 11.73 5.74 7.50
N VAL A 41 12.14 6.98 7.75
CA VAL A 41 13.56 7.37 7.75
C VAL A 41 14.32 6.66 8.87
N PHE A 42 13.75 6.58 10.08
CA PHE A 42 14.42 5.94 11.23
C PHE A 42 14.33 4.40 11.19
N LEU A 43 13.22 3.84 10.71
CA LEU A 43 13.03 2.39 10.60
C LEU A 43 13.65 1.81 9.33
N GLY A 44 13.83 2.61 8.28
CA GLY A 44 14.34 2.18 6.97
C GLY A 44 15.66 1.39 7.04
N PRO A 45 16.69 1.85 7.76
CA PRO A 45 17.93 1.10 7.92
C PRO A 45 17.71 -0.27 8.60
N ILE A 46 16.86 -0.32 9.63
CA ILE A 46 16.52 -1.58 10.32
C ILE A 46 15.78 -2.52 9.36
N LEU A 47 14.80 -2.00 8.62
CA LEU A 47 14.05 -2.77 7.63
C LEU A 47 14.96 -3.32 6.53
N TYR A 48 15.94 -2.55 6.08
CA TYR A 48 16.95 -3.03 5.13
C TYR A 48 17.75 -4.21 5.67
N TYR A 49 18.26 -4.12 6.92
CA TYR A 49 18.98 -5.24 7.52
C TYR A 49 18.13 -6.50 7.64
N ILE A 50 16.85 -6.35 8.03
CA ILE A 50 15.92 -7.49 8.11
C ILE A 50 15.63 -8.05 6.71
N PHE A 51 15.34 -7.19 5.73
CA PHE A 51 15.11 -7.63 4.35
C PHE A 51 16.32 -8.39 3.82
N ASN A 52 17.52 -7.83 3.92
CA ASN A 52 18.73 -8.49 3.45
C ASN A 52 19.05 -9.81 4.17
N TYR A 53 18.67 -9.93 5.45
CA TYR A 53 18.79 -11.18 6.20
C TYR A 53 17.82 -12.26 5.70
N VAL A 54 16.59 -11.87 5.35
CA VAL A 54 15.51 -12.79 4.94
C VAL A 54 15.56 -13.12 3.45
N CYS A 55 15.91 -12.15 2.63
CA CYS A 55 15.93 -12.17 1.18
C CYS A 55 17.14 -11.33 0.76
N HIS A 56 18.24 -11.98 0.38
CA HIS A 56 19.47 -11.30 0.03
C HIS A 56 19.19 -10.16 -0.96
N VAL A 57 19.40 -8.91 -0.53
CA VAL A 57 19.12 -7.74 -1.36
C VAL A 57 20.40 -7.35 -2.06
N ASP A 58 20.50 -7.71 -3.34
CA ASP A 58 21.64 -7.33 -4.16
C ASP A 58 21.51 -5.88 -4.62
N ILE A 59 22.53 -5.07 -4.31
CA ILE A 59 22.59 -3.65 -4.65
C ILE A 59 23.67 -3.37 -5.70
N GLN A 60 24.73 -4.19 -5.75
CA GLN A 60 25.93 -3.91 -6.54
C GLN A 60 26.09 -4.83 -7.74
N GLY A 61 25.43 -5.99 -7.74
CA GLY A 61 25.54 -6.95 -8.82
C GLY A 61 24.91 -6.47 -10.12
N PRO A 62 25.12 -7.24 -11.20
CA PRO A 62 24.54 -6.92 -12.48
C PRO A 62 23.01 -7.06 -12.43
N ARG A 63 22.31 -6.14 -13.09
CA ARG A 63 20.85 -6.19 -13.21
C ARG A 63 20.40 -7.57 -13.74
N PRO A 64 19.42 -8.22 -13.09
CA PRO A 64 18.90 -9.50 -13.56
C PRO A 64 18.28 -9.40 -14.96
N PRO A 65 18.15 -10.54 -15.67
CA PRO A 65 17.38 -10.62 -16.90
C PRO A 65 15.93 -10.12 -16.70
N TRP A 66 15.34 -9.55 -17.76
CA TRP A 66 13.97 -9.07 -17.70
C TRP A 66 12.95 -10.16 -17.34
N SER A 67 13.20 -11.42 -17.73
CA SER A 67 12.36 -12.55 -17.33
C SER A 67 12.29 -12.72 -15.82
N THR A 68 13.44 -12.65 -15.13
CA THR A 68 13.52 -12.72 -13.66
C THR A 68 12.77 -11.54 -13.02
N ILE A 69 13.00 -10.33 -13.53
CA ILE A 69 12.34 -9.11 -13.03
C ILE A 69 10.81 -9.24 -13.17
N LEU A 70 10.32 -9.63 -14.34
CA LEU A 70 8.89 -9.77 -14.61
C LEU A 70 8.26 -10.88 -13.77
N PHE A 71 8.95 -12.01 -13.59
CA PHE A 71 8.49 -13.09 -12.72
C PHE A 71 8.38 -12.65 -11.27
N GLN A 72 9.42 -12.01 -10.73
CA GLN A 72 9.43 -11.50 -9.35
C GLN A 72 8.33 -10.45 -9.14
N ILE A 73 8.16 -9.50 -10.08
CA ILE A 73 7.07 -8.52 -10.03
C ILE A 73 5.70 -9.19 -10.10
N GLY A 74 5.52 -10.18 -10.97
CA GLY A 74 4.27 -10.93 -11.09
C GLY A 74 3.91 -11.64 -9.79
N LEU A 75 4.89 -12.28 -9.14
CA LEU A 75 4.70 -12.89 -7.81
C LEU A 75 4.27 -11.87 -6.76
N PHE A 76 4.95 -10.71 -6.70
CA PHE A 76 4.56 -9.65 -5.79
C PHE A 76 3.12 -9.21 -6.01
N ILE A 77 2.70 -9.00 -7.26
CA ILE A 77 1.33 -8.56 -7.57
C ILE A 77 0.32 -9.60 -7.09
N VAL A 78 0.50 -10.87 -7.47
CA VAL A 78 -0.45 -11.95 -7.13
C VAL A 78 -0.55 -12.14 -5.61
N ILE A 79 0.58 -12.23 -4.92
CA ILE A 79 0.62 -12.46 -3.46
C ILE A 79 0.04 -11.26 -2.72
N GLN A 80 0.45 -10.04 -3.10
CA GLN A 80 0.00 -8.83 -2.44
C GLN A 80 -1.48 -8.60 -2.62
N ASP A 81 -2.00 -8.75 -3.83
CA ASP A 81 -3.43 -8.53 -4.09
C ASP A 81 -4.28 -9.61 -3.40
N THR A 82 -3.78 -10.86 -3.35
CA THR A 82 -4.44 -11.95 -2.62
C THR A 82 -4.49 -11.66 -1.11
N ILE A 83 -3.35 -11.36 -0.49
CA ILE A 83 -3.29 -11.10 0.95
C ILE A 83 -4.07 -9.85 1.31
N PHE A 84 -3.98 -8.79 0.49
CA PHE A 84 -4.74 -7.57 0.69
C PHE A 84 -6.25 -7.81 0.64
N PHE A 85 -6.73 -8.57 -0.34
CA PHE A 85 -8.15 -8.90 -0.45
C PHE A 85 -8.65 -9.63 0.82
N TRP A 86 -7.97 -10.70 1.21
CA TRP A 86 -8.38 -11.50 2.36
C TRP A 86 -8.22 -10.75 3.68
N SER A 87 -7.14 -10.00 3.87
CA SER A 87 -6.93 -9.21 5.08
C SER A 87 -7.99 -8.12 5.20
N HIS A 88 -8.29 -7.42 4.11
CA HIS A 88 -9.33 -6.41 4.09
C HIS A 88 -10.71 -7.02 4.38
N TYR A 89 -11.03 -8.14 3.76
CA TYR A 89 -12.27 -8.87 4.04
C TYR A 89 -12.41 -9.24 5.53
N LEU A 90 -11.34 -9.74 6.15
CA LEU A 90 -11.33 -10.06 7.59
C LEU A 90 -11.46 -8.81 8.47
N LEU A 91 -10.82 -7.70 8.10
CA LEU A 91 -10.93 -6.43 8.81
C LEU A 91 -12.36 -5.87 8.86
N HIS A 92 -13.23 -6.29 7.95
CA HIS A 92 -14.66 -5.96 7.96
C HIS A 92 -15.53 -6.85 8.87
N THR A 93 -14.96 -7.85 9.54
CA THR A 93 -15.69 -8.60 10.57
C THR A 93 -16.07 -7.70 11.75
N PRO A 94 -17.18 -7.95 12.47
CA PRO A 94 -17.73 -6.99 13.44
C PRO A 94 -16.73 -6.52 14.51
N TRP A 95 -15.88 -7.42 15.02
CA TRP A 95 -14.89 -7.09 16.04
C TRP A 95 -13.70 -6.32 15.45
N LEU A 96 -13.11 -6.79 14.34
CA LEU A 96 -11.97 -6.13 13.70
C LEU A 96 -12.38 -4.76 13.15
N TYR A 97 -13.59 -4.65 12.60
CA TYR A 97 -14.12 -3.40 12.10
C TYR A 97 -14.21 -2.36 13.20
N LYS A 98 -14.89 -2.69 14.31
CA LYS A 98 -15.12 -1.73 15.40
C LYS A 98 -13.82 -1.24 16.03
N ASN A 99 -12.82 -2.10 16.19
CA ASN A 99 -11.60 -1.81 16.94
C ASN A 99 -10.44 -1.31 16.06
N ILE A 100 -10.35 -1.75 14.81
CA ILE A 100 -9.23 -1.48 13.91
C ILE A 100 -9.74 -0.71 12.67
N HIS A 101 -10.59 -1.34 11.85
CA HIS A 101 -10.91 -0.85 10.51
C HIS A 101 -11.78 0.42 10.45
N LYS A 102 -12.54 0.69 11.51
CA LYS A 102 -13.40 1.88 11.60
C LYS A 102 -12.60 3.17 11.47
N LYS A 103 -11.34 3.20 11.96
CA LYS A 103 -10.46 4.39 11.87
C LYS A 103 -10.09 4.69 10.41
N HIS A 104 -9.84 3.65 9.61
CA HIS A 104 -9.57 3.78 8.19
C HIS A 104 -10.75 4.43 7.45
N HIS A 105 -11.98 4.03 7.79
CA HIS A 105 -13.20 4.57 7.20
C HIS A 105 -13.64 5.95 7.73
N VAL A 106 -12.92 6.55 8.68
CA VAL A 106 -13.16 7.95 9.07
C VAL A 106 -12.90 8.88 7.89
N TYR A 107 -11.95 8.53 7.02
CA TYR A 107 -11.67 9.24 5.77
C TYR A 107 -12.62 8.77 4.67
N LYS A 108 -13.75 9.48 4.51
CA LYS A 108 -14.83 9.09 3.59
C LYS A 108 -14.46 9.10 2.10
N GLN A 109 -13.37 9.77 1.74
CA GLN A 109 -12.82 9.73 0.39
C GLN A 109 -11.46 9.04 0.41
N PRO A 110 -11.29 7.93 -0.33
CA PRO A 110 -9.98 7.36 -0.54
C PRO A 110 -9.18 8.35 -1.40
N THR A 111 -8.11 8.86 -0.83
CA THR A 111 -7.05 9.56 -1.53
C THR A 111 -5.75 8.79 -1.26
N GLY A 112 -4.75 8.92 -2.12
CA GLY A 112 -3.43 8.30 -1.89
C GLY A 112 -2.85 8.68 -0.52
N VAL A 113 -3.12 9.90 -0.03
CA VAL A 113 -2.70 10.33 1.31
C VAL A 113 -3.45 9.58 2.40
N THR A 114 -4.78 9.47 2.33
CA THR A 114 -5.57 8.78 3.38
C THR A 114 -5.30 7.28 3.42
N ALA A 115 -4.92 6.67 2.29
CA ALA A 115 -4.51 5.26 2.24
C ALA A 115 -3.25 4.99 3.09
N VAL A 116 -2.30 5.94 3.14
CA VAL A 116 -1.07 5.86 3.94
C VAL A 116 -1.33 6.18 5.42
N LEU A 117 -2.46 6.80 5.74
CA LEU A 117 -2.84 7.19 7.11
C LEU A 117 -3.75 6.18 7.81
N SER A 118 -3.79 4.94 7.31
CA SER A 118 -4.45 3.80 7.94
C SER A 118 -3.92 3.53 9.35
N ASP A 119 -4.65 2.75 10.14
CA ASP A 119 -4.16 2.38 11.48
C ASP A 119 -2.83 1.59 11.36
N PRO A 120 -1.84 1.80 12.25
CA PRO A 120 -0.55 1.11 12.16
C PRO A 120 -0.66 -0.41 12.07
N ILE A 121 -1.68 -1.00 12.71
CA ILE A 121 -1.93 -2.45 12.66
C ILE A 121 -2.32 -2.88 11.24
N GLU A 122 -3.15 -2.09 10.55
CA GLU A 122 -3.52 -2.35 9.15
C GLU A 122 -2.30 -2.21 8.24
N GLY A 123 -1.44 -1.23 8.52
CA GLY A 123 -0.17 -1.06 7.82
C GLY A 123 0.71 -2.31 7.93
N ILE A 124 0.85 -2.87 9.13
CA ILE A 124 1.63 -4.11 9.35
C ILE A 124 0.99 -5.30 8.62
N ILE A 125 -0.33 -5.46 8.71
CA ILE A 125 -1.06 -6.54 8.03
C ILE A 125 -0.88 -6.43 6.51
N ASN A 126 -0.96 -5.22 5.94
CA ASN A 126 -0.74 -5.01 4.51
C ASN A 126 0.71 -5.23 4.11
N GLN A 127 1.66 -4.90 4.98
CA GLN A 127 3.08 -5.12 4.73
C GLN A 127 3.45 -6.61 4.81
N PHE A 128 2.68 -7.44 5.51
CA PHE A 128 2.91 -8.89 5.62
C PHE A 128 3.07 -9.56 4.26
N ALA A 129 2.32 -9.12 3.24
CA ALA A 129 2.43 -9.70 1.90
C ALA A 129 3.80 -9.48 1.25
N VAL A 130 4.41 -8.33 1.52
CA VAL A 130 5.74 -7.98 1.02
C VAL A 130 6.79 -8.83 1.72
N TRP A 131 6.71 -8.94 3.04
CA TRP A 131 7.58 -9.83 3.83
C TRP A 131 7.49 -11.28 3.36
N PHE A 132 6.27 -11.77 3.19
CA PHE A 132 6.03 -13.13 2.74
C PHE A 132 6.62 -13.37 1.34
N THR A 133 6.44 -12.43 0.40
CA THR A 133 7.02 -12.54 -0.94
C THR A 133 8.55 -12.55 -0.90
N LEU A 134 9.17 -11.69 -0.10
CA LEU A 134 10.63 -11.65 0.04
C LEU A 134 11.20 -12.98 0.59
N VAL A 135 10.56 -13.57 1.61
CA VAL A 135 10.93 -14.90 2.14
C VAL A 135 10.93 -15.97 1.04
N LEU A 136 9.95 -15.93 0.12
CA LEU A 136 9.85 -16.90 -0.96
C LEU A 136 10.93 -16.73 -2.02
N LEU A 137 11.30 -15.49 -2.34
CA LEU A 137 12.24 -15.18 -3.43
C LEU A 137 13.70 -15.50 -3.08
N LYS A 138 14.08 -15.46 -1.79
CA LYS A 138 15.44 -15.66 -1.24
C LYS A 138 16.52 -14.67 -1.72
N GLU A 139 16.39 -14.12 -2.92
CA GLU A 139 17.24 -13.08 -3.48
C GLU A 139 16.41 -12.10 -4.32
N ILE A 140 16.70 -10.82 -4.18
CA ILE A 140 16.09 -9.77 -5.01
C ILE A 140 17.11 -8.67 -5.29
N HIS A 141 17.13 -8.20 -6.54
CA HIS A 141 17.95 -7.06 -6.90
C HIS A 141 17.22 -5.75 -6.58
N ILE A 142 17.93 -4.74 -6.08
CA ILE A 142 17.38 -3.43 -5.68
C ILE A 142 16.58 -2.76 -6.80
N PHE A 143 17.04 -2.92 -8.05
CA PHE A 143 16.32 -2.45 -9.24
C PHE A 143 14.90 -3.06 -9.35
N THR A 144 14.75 -4.37 -9.15
CA THR A 144 13.44 -5.04 -9.16
C THR A 144 12.55 -4.48 -8.05
N LEU A 145 13.11 -4.32 -6.84
CA LEU A 145 12.37 -3.79 -5.69
C LEU A 145 11.87 -2.36 -5.95
N CYS A 146 12.74 -1.47 -6.45
CA CYS A 146 12.38 -0.10 -6.79
C CYS A 146 11.33 -0.03 -7.91
N LEU A 147 11.46 -0.87 -8.94
CA LEU A 147 10.48 -0.94 -10.03
C LEU A 147 9.11 -1.42 -9.52
N TRP A 148 9.09 -2.43 -8.66
CA TRP A 148 7.87 -2.89 -8.01
C TRP A 148 7.23 -1.79 -7.15
N VAL A 149 8.01 -1.08 -6.32
CA VAL A 149 7.51 0.06 -5.52
C VAL A 149 6.87 1.12 -6.41
N ALA A 150 7.51 1.47 -7.54
CA ALA A 150 6.96 2.44 -8.48
C ALA A 150 5.62 1.99 -9.07
N ILE A 151 5.50 0.72 -9.47
CA ILE A 151 4.24 0.13 -9.96
C ILE A 151 3.15 0.19 -8.89
N LYS A 152 3.46 -0.17 -7.63
CA LYS A 152 2.49 -0.12 -6.53
C LYS A 152 2.05 1.30 -6.20
N LEU A 153 2.96 2.26 -6.19
CA LEU A 153 2.61 3.68 -6.00
C LEU A 153 1.68 4.17 -7.11
N TYR A 154 1.96 3.80 -8.36
CA TYR A 154 1.09 4.11 -9.49
C TYR A 154 -0.31 3.49 -9.31
N GLN A 155 -0.39 2.22 -8.92
CA GLN A 155 -1.65 1.52 -8.67
C GLN A 155 -2.47 2.20 -7.56
N ILE A 156 -1.83 2.64 -6.47
CA ILE A 156 -2.50 3.33 -5.35
C ILE A 156 -3.06 4.70 -5.77
N VAL A 157 -2.34 5.44 -6.63
CA VAL A 157 -2.77 6.77 -7.09
C VAL A 157 -3.89 6.68 -8.12
N MET A 158 -3.92 5.60 -8.93
CA MET A 158 -4.88 5.41 -10.01
C MET A 158 -6.14 4.62 -9.63
N ALA A 159 -6.14 3.96 -8.46
CA ALA A 159 -7.31 3.27 -7.91
C ALA A 159 -8.35 4.25 -7.36
#